data_AF-A0A1B6HHX6-F1
#
_entry.id   AF-A0A1B6HHX6-F1
#
_cell.length_a   1.000
_cell.length_b   1.000
_cell.length_c   1.000
_cell.angle_alpha   90.00
_cell.angle_beta   90.00
_cell.angle_gamma   90.00
#
_symmetry.space_group_name_H-M   'P 1'
#
loop_
_entity.id
_entity.type
_entity.pdbx_description
1 polymer ?
#
loop_
_entity_poly.entity_id
_entity_poly.type
_entity_poly.pdbx_seq_one_letter_code
_entity_poly.pdbx_strand_id
1 'polypeptide(L)'
;KSNGDVEMARRHSYACYNILFWLTQGIGLLAIILLCIWVFGFRNGLAWNSQPKVQFNWHALCMPIGLIYLCALELMTFRIFRYGKKKDLKLLHAGYIILIVILIIIGYWAILDCHNYQGKPNWYSLHSWMGVLTTALYFTQGVLGCASFLWPGVQVEYRVKYKPLHVFMGLTTFIMATTTALLGLFEEIKNIEGYNQFSGEGIMMNLCGISFAIFAVLVVYIQTRPNYRREPLISD
;
A
#
# COMPACT_ATOMS: atom_id res chain seq x y z
N LYS A 1 -1.18 20.29 -35.05
CA LYS A 1 -1.69 20.89 -33.80
C LYS A 1 -0.80 22.06 -33.44
N SER A 2 -1.36 23.23 -33.12
CA SER A 2 -0.53 24.38 -32.73
C SER A 2 0.16 24.10 -31.39
N ASN A 3 1.30 24.75 -31.11
CA ASN A 3 1.95 24.64 -29.80
C ASN A 3 1.00 25.04 -28.64
N GLY A 4 0.06 25.97 -28.89
CA GLY A 4 -0.95 26.40 -27.91
C GLY A 4 -1.94 25.29 -27.53
N ASP A 5 -2.39 24.48 -28.49
CA ASP A 5 -3.34 23.39 -28.23
C ASP A 5 -2.70 22.28 -27.37
N VAL A 6 -1.42 21.99 -27.62
CA VAL A 6 -0.65 20.99 -26.87
C VAL A 6 -0.42 21.47 -25.43
N GLU A 7 -0.09 22.74 -25.25
CA GLU A 7 0.14 23.29 -23.91
C GLU A 7 -1.15 23.39 -23.08
N MET A 8 -2.28 23.78 -23.71
CA MET A 8 -3.59 23.80 -23.06
C MET A 8 -4.03 22.40 -22.63
N ALA A 9 -3.90 21.40 -23.50
CA ALA A 9 -4.21 20.01 -23.18
C ALA A 9 -3.35 19.48 -22.02
N ARG A 10 -2.06 19.86 -21.98
CA ARG A 10 -1.14 19.51 -20.90
C ARG A 10 -1.56 20.14 -19.57
N ARG A 11 -1.90 21.43 -19.56
CA ARG A 11 -2.40 22.14 -18.36
C ARG A 11 -3.68 21.52 -17.81
N HIS A 12 -4.64 21.20 -18.68
CA HIS A 12 -5.88 20.53 -18.26
C HIS A 12 -5.61 19.14 -17.68
N SER A 13 -4.74 18.35 -18.32
CA SER A 13 -4.34 17.03 -17.79
C SER A 13 -3.72 17.11 -16.40
N TYR A 14 -2.94 18.15 -16.11
CA TYR A 14 -2.37 18.39 -14.79
C TYR A 14 -3.38 18.82 -13.74
N ALA A 15 -4.35 19.66 -14.08
CA ALA A 15 -5.43 20.03 -13.17
C ALA A 15 -6.24 18.78 -12.76
N CYS A 16 -6.62 17.95 -13.73
CA CYS A 16 -7.30 16.68 -13.46
C CYS A 16 -6.45 15.74 -12.60
N TYR A 17 -5.15 15.63 -12.88
CA TYR A 17 -4.24 14.83 -12.05
C TYR A 17 -4.21 15.31 -10.60
N ASN A 18 -4.09 16.63 -10.37
CA ASN A 18 -3.96 17.17 -9.02
C ASN A 18 -5.24 16.94 -8.21
N ILE A 19 -6.42 17.20 -8.80
CA ILE A 19 -7.72 16.93 -8.14
C ILE A 19 -7.82 15.46 -7.77
N LEU A 20 -7.53 14.57 -8.73
CA LEU A 20 -7.63 13.13 -8.51
C LEU A 20 -6.61 12.64 -7.48
N PHE A 21 -5.39 13.17 -7.50
CA PHE A 21 -4.36 12.84 -6.53
C PHE A 21 -4.80 13.21 -5.12
N TRP A 22 -5.26 14.45 -4.89
CA TRP A 22 -5.69 14.89 -3.56
C TRP A 22 -6.95 14.15 -3.07
N LEU A 23 -7.89 13.86 -3.97
CA LEU A 23 -9.03 12.98 -3.66
C LEU A 23 -8.53 11.59 -3.21
N THR A 24 -7.60 11.01 -3.96
CA THR A 24 -7.00 9.69 -3.64
C THR A 24 -6.32 9.73 -2.26
N GLN A 25 -5.53 10.77 -1.97
CA GLN A 25 -4.92 10.94 -0.65
C GLN A 25 -5.96 11.08 0.46
N GLY A 26 -7.02 11.86 0.24
CA GLY A 26 -8.12 12.02 1.19
C GLY A 26 -8.82 10.69 1.52
N ILE A 27 -9.11 9.87 0.51
CA ILE A 27 -9.71 8.53 0.72
C ILE A 27 -8.73 7.59 1.44
N GLY A 28 -7.45 7.61 1.08
CA GLY A 28 -6.42 6.81 1.76
C GLY A 28 -6.28 7.17 3.24
N LEU A 29 -6.21 8.47 3.55
CA LEU A 29 -6.16 8.98 4.93
C LEU A 29 -7.43 8.64 5.70
N LEU A 30 -8.61 8.79 5.09
CA LEU A 30 -9.87 8.38 5.70
C LEU A 30 -9.84 6.90 6.08
N ALA A 31 -9.35 6.03 5.20
CA ALA A 31 -9.26 4.59 5.48
C ALA A 31 -8.37 4.29 6.68
N ILE A 32 -7.22 4.96 6.79
CA ILE A 32 -6.31 4.83 7.95
C ILE A 32 -6.94 5.41 9.23
N ILE A 33 -7.65 6.54 9.15
CA ILE A 33 -8.36 7.12 10.30
C ILE A 33 -9.44 6.15 10.80
N LEU A 34 -10.24 5.56 9.91
CA LEU A 34 -11.26 4.57 10.28
C LEU A 34 -10.63 3.34 10.94
N LEU A 35 -9.50 2.86 10.40
CA LEU A 35 -8.74 1.76 10.99
C LEU A 35 -8.20 2.10 12.40
N CYS A 36 -7.70 3.32 12.60
CA CYS A 36 -7.28 3.80 13.91
C CYS A 36 -8.47 3.91 14.88
N ILE A 37 -9.61 4.45 14.45
CA ILE A 37 -10.83 4.51 15.27
C ILE A 37 -11.24 3.10 15.68
N TRP A 38 -11.15 2.13 14.78
CA TRP A 38 -11.42 0.74 15.11
C TRP A 38 -10.48 0.19 16.18
N VAL A 39 -9.18 0.34 15.99
CA VAL A 39 -8.18 -0.17 16.93
C VAL A 39 -8.31 0.48 18.32
N PHE A 40 -8.39 1.80 18.38
CA PHE A 40 -8.39 2.53 19.64
C PHE A 40 -9.78 2.65 20.29
N GLY A 41 -10.84 2.70 19.49
CA GLY A 41 -12.22 2.85 19.98
C GLY A 41 -12.90 1.52 20.29
N PHE A 42 -12.59 0.45 19.56
CA PHE A 42 -13.31 -0.83 19.67
C PHE A 42 -12.40 -2.00 20.11
N ARG A 43 -11.08 -1.92 19.90
CA ARG A 43 -10.14 -3.04 20.16
C ARG A 43 -9.14 -2.81 21.28
N ASN A 44 -9.41 -1.86 22.18
CA ASN A 44 -8.58 -1.56 23.36
C ASN A 44 -7.16 -1.03 23.04
N GLY A 45 -6.96 -0.46 21.85
CA GLY A 45 -5.71 0.22 21.49
C GLY A 45 -4.55 -0.72 21.20
N LEU A 46 -3.35 -0.39 21.67
CA LEU A 46 -2.12 -1.13 21.37
C LEU A 46 -1.45 -1.62 22.65
N ALA A 47 -1.03 -2.88 22.63
CA ALA A 47 -0.20 -3.47 23.66
C ALA A 47 0.84 -4.39 23.01
N TRP A 48 1.87 -4.74 23.76
CA TRP A 48 2.81 -5.80 23.38
C TRP A 48 2.67 -6.93 24.41
N ASN A 49 3.69 -7.19 25.22
CA ASN A 49 3.70 -8.27 26.21
C ASN A 49 2.67 -8.11 27.36
N SER A 50 2.19 -6.89 27.63
CA SER A 50 1.26 -6.66 28.73
C SER A 50 -0.14 -7.22 28.48
N GLN A 51 -0.57 -7.29 27.22
CA GLN A 51 -1.87 -7.84 26.80
C GLN A 51 -1.73 -8.54 25.44
N PRO A 52 -1.30 -9.82 25.41
CA PRO A 52 -0.97 -10.50 24.16
C PRO A 52 -2.13 -10.62 23.16
N LYS A 53 -3.39 -10.61 23.63
CA LYS A 53 -4.55 -10.55 22.73
C LYS A 53 -4.67 -9.22 21.98
N VAL A 54 -4.31 -8.11 22.62
CA VAL A 54 -4.35 -6.75 22.04
C VAL A 54 -3.15 -6.51 21.12
N GLN A 55 -2.08 -7.31 21.26
CA GLN A 55 -0.92 -7.27 20.36
C GLN A 55 -1.29 -7.47 18.89
N PHE A 56 -2.36 -8.22 18.59
CA PHE A 56 -2.94 -8.33 17.24
C PHE A 56 -3.12 -6.98 16.54
N ASN A 57 -3.50 -5.93 17.28
CA ASN A 57 -3.81 -4.64 16.69
C ASN A 57 -2.60 -3.98 16.01
N TRP A 58 -1.37 -4.37 16.36
CA TRP A 58 -0.18 -3.97 15.60
C TRP A 58 -0.16 -4.56 14.20
N HIS A 59 -0.55 -5.83 14.04
CA HIS A 59 -0.73 -6.42 12.71
C HIS A 59 -1.78 -5.64 11.92
N ALA A 60 -2.91 -5.37 12.57
CA ALA A 60 -4.05 -4.74 11.93
C ALA A 60 -3.79 -3.27 11.54
N LEU A 61 -2.87 -2.55 12.21
CA LEU A 61 -2.41 -1.22 11.81
C LEU A 61 -1.22 -1.25 10.84
N CYS A 62 -0.16 -1.97 11.17
CA CYS A 62 1.09 -1.92 10.42
C CYS A 62 0.93 -2.44 8.99
N MET A 63 0.12 -3.49 8.78
CA MET A 63 -0.09 -4.05 7.45
C MET A 63 -0.78 -3.08 6.50
N PRO A 64 -1.96 -2.49 6.81
CA PRO A 64 -2.58 -1.52 5.90
C PRO A 64 -1.80 -0.20 5.76
N ILE A 65 -1.19 0.31 6.84
CA ILE A 65 -0.36 1.52 6.76
C ILE A 65 0.81 1.29 5.80
N GLY A 66 1.54 0.17 5.95
CA GLY A 66 2.68 -0.18 5.11
C GLY A 66 2.27 -0.58 3.69
N LEU A 67 1.55 -1.68 3.57
CA LEU A 67 1.30 -2.36 2.29
C LEU A 67 0.17 -1.74 1.45
N ILE A 68 -0.65 -0.85 2.02
CA ILE A 68 -1.68 -0.12 1.25
C ILE A 68 -1.28 1.34 1.10
N TYR A 69 -1.27 2.11 2.19
CA TYR A 69 -1.10 3.57 2.08
C TYR A 69 0.31 3.97 1.65
N LEU A 70 1.34 3.50 2.36
CA LEU A 70 2.73 3.82 2.01
C LEU A 70 3.14 3.16 0.69
N CYS A 71 2.69 1.94 0.41
CA CYS A 71 2.92 1.27 -0.87
C CYS A 71 2.34 2.05 -2.06
N ALA A 72 1.16 2.67 -1.90
CA ALA A 72 0.61 3.54 -2.94
C ALA A 72 1.48 4.80 -3.18
N LEU A 73 2.02 5.40 -2.12
CA LEU A 73 2.96 6.54 -2.23
C LEU A 73 4.27 6.10 -2.91
N GLU A 74 4.78 4.93 -2.55
CA GLU A 74 5.95 4.29 -3.15
C GLU A 74 5.77 4.08 -4.66
N LEU A 75 4.66 3.47 -5.08
CA LEU A 75 4.33 3.23 -6.49
C LEU A 75 4.19 4.52 -7.30
N MET A 76 3.58 5.54 -6.69
CA MET A 76 3.31 6.82 -7.33
C MET A 76 4.45 7.83 -7.18
N THR A 77 5.56 7.51 -6.51
CA THR A 77 6.65 8.45 -6.17
C THR A 77 7.10 9.29 -7.38
N PHE A 78 7.34 8.66 -8.53
CA PHE A 78 7.75 9.37 -9.75
C PHE A 78 6.65 10.25 -10.36
N ARG A 79 5.37 9.95 -10.10
CA ARG A 79 4.23 10.72 -10.60
C ARG A 79 3.93 11.93 -9.70
N ILE A 80 4.10 11.75 -8.39
CA ILE A 80 3.93 12.78 -7.36
C ILE A 80 5.03 13.83 -7.53
N PHE A 81 6.29 13.41 -7.50
CA PHE A 81 7.44 14.29 -7.53
C PHE A 81 8.02 14.40 -8.95
N ARG A 82 7.17 14.64 -9.95
CA ARG A 82 7.55 14.61 -11.38
C ARG A 82 8.66 15.59 -11.78
N TYR A 83 8.84 16.67 -11.04
CA TYR A 83 9.89 17.67 -11.26
C TYR A 83 11.16 17.41 -10.43
N GLY A 84 11.18 16.33 -9.63
CA GLY A 84 12.35 15.92 -8.84
C GLY A 84 13.44 15.28 -9.69
N LYS A 85 14.69 15.39 -9.22
CA LYS A 85 15.86 14.73 -9.82
C LYS A 85 15.69 13.22 -9.73
N LYS A 86 15.94 12.50 -10.82
CA LYS A 86 15.70 11.05 -10.90
C LYS A 86 16.43 10.23 -9.83
N LYS A 87 17.65 10.62 -9.45
CA LYS A 87 18.41 9.96 -8.38
C LYS A 87 17.68 10.06 -7.04
N ASP A 88 17.24 11.26 -6.68
CA ASP A 88 16.55 11.53 -5.40
C ASP A 88 15.22 10.78 -5.34
N LEU A 89 14.48 10.71 -6.45
CA LEU A 89 13.23 9.95 -6.52
C LEU A 89 13.43 8.45 -6.36
N LYS A 90 14.51 7.89 -6.90
CA LYS A 90 14.85 6.47 -6.68
C LYS A 90 15.21 6.19 -5.22
N LEU A 91 15.94 7.10 -4.59
CA LEU A 91 16.29 7.00 -3.17
C LEU A 91 15.03 7.10 -2.29
N LEU A 92 14.13 8.02 -2.60
CA LEU A 92 12.84 8.14 -1.91
C LEU A 92 11.99 6.87 -2.07
N HIS A 93 11.88 6.34 -3.28
CA HIS A 93 11.19 5.09 -3.56
C HIS A 93 11.77 3.92 -2.75
N ALA A 94 13.11 3.77 -2.71
CA ALA A 94 13.75 2.76 -1.85
C ALA A 94 13.58 3.03 -0.35
N GLY A 95 13.54 4.29 0.07
CA GLY A 95 13.25 4.66 1.45
C GLY A 95 11.86 4.19 1.90
N TYR A 96 10.84 4.32 1.04
CA TYR A 96 9.52 3.75 1.32
C TYR A 96 9.57 2.22 1.45
N ILE A 97 10.30 1.52 0.58
CA ILE A 97 10.47 0.06 0.66
C ILE A 97 11.00 -0.35 2.04
N ILE A 98 12.06 0.32 2.52
CA ILE A 98 12.65 0.05 3.84
C ILE A 98 11.63 0.26 4.96
N LEU A 99 10.91 1.39 4.94
CA LEU A 99 9.90 1.70 5.94
C LEU A 99 8.76 0.65 5.96
N ILE A 100 8.29 0.25 4.78
CA ILE A 100 7.23 -0.75 4.63
C ILE A 100 7.71 -2.11 5.15
N VAL A 101 8.95 -2.50 4.86
CA VAL A 101 9.56 -3.73 5.38
C VAL A 101 9.58 -3.74 6.92
N ILE A 102 9.94 -2.62 7.56
CA ILE A 102 9.92 -2.52 9.02
C ILE A 102 8.50 -2.76 9.56
N LEU A 103 7.48 -2.15 8.94
CA LEU A 103 6.09 -2.34 9.33
C LEU A 103 5.60 -3.78 9.12
N ILE A 104 6.01 -4.43 8.02
CA ILE A 104 5.72 -5.85 7.76
C ILE A 104 6.31 -6.73 8.86
N ILE A 105 7.56 -6.48 9.26
CA ILE A 105 8.23 -7.25 10.33
C ILE A 105 7.46 -7.09 11.65
N ILE A 106 7.12 -5.87 12.04
CA ILE A 106 6.35 -5.60 13.26
C ILE A 106 4.99 -6.29 13.20
N GLY A 107 4.29 -6.17 12.08
CA GLY A 107 2.96 -6.77 11.90
C GLY A 107 2.97 -8.29 11.92
N TYR A 108 3.99 -8.94 11.33
CA TYR A 108 4.12 -10.41 11.37
C TYR A 108 4.52 -10.90 12.76
N TRP A 109 5.44 -10.20 13.43
CA TRP A 109 5.81 -10.55 14.79
C TRP A 109 4.57 -10.51 15.69
N ALA A 110 3.82 -9.40 15.63
CA ALA A 110 2.64 -9.20 16.44
C ALA A 110 1.58 -10.31 16.28
N ILE A 111 1.24 -10.69 15.04
CA ILE A 111 0.23 -11.73 14.80
C ILE A 111 0.71 -13.12 15.24
N LEU A 112 1.97 -13.46 14.96
CA LEU A 112 2.51 -14.79 15.27
C LEU A 112 2.63 -14.99 16.78
N ASP A 113 3.09 -13.98 17.50
CA ASP A 113 3.21 -14.01 18.95
C ASP A 113 1.82 -14.08 19.61
N CYS A 114 0.87 -13.28 19.11
CA CYS A 114 -0.51 -13.28 19.55
C CYS A 114 -1.20 -14.66 19.36
N HIS A 115 -0.99 -15.31 18.21
CA HIS A 115 -1.50 -16.66 17.95
C HIS A 115 -0.85 -17.72 18.84
N ASN A 116 0.48 -17.68 18.97
CA ASN A 116 1.22 -18.63 19.80
C ASN A 116 0.78 -18.54 21.27
N TYR A 117 0.63 -17.31 21.80
CA TYR A 117 0.10 -17.09 23.15
C TYR A 117 -1.31 -17.64 23.33
N GLN A 118 -2.17 -17.53 22.32
CA GLN A 118 -3.54 -18.03 22.35
C GLN A 118 -3.66 -19.53 22.01
N GLY A 119 -2.57 -20.22 21.67
CA GLY A 119 -2.62 -21.61 21.18
C GLY A 119 -3.37 -21.77 19.85
N LYS A 120 -3.48 -20.69 19.05
CA LYS A 120 -4.13 -20.72 17.73
C LYS A 120 -3.14 -21.21 16.67
N PRO A 121 -3.57 -22.06 15.72
CA PRO A 121 -2.70 -22.47 14.62
C PRO A 121 -2.37 -21.28 13.73
N ASN A 122 -1.13 -21.24 13.24
CA ASN A 122 -0.69 -20.25 12.25
C ASN A 122 -0.93 -20.77 10.83
N TRP A 123 -0.99 -19.86 9.85
CA TRP A 123 -0.92 -20.16 8.41
C TRP A 123 -2.02 -21.05 7.84
N TYR A 124 -3.20 -21.11 8.45
CA TYR A 124 -4.30 -21.97 7.98
C TYR A 124 -5.33 -21.23 7.11
N SER A 125 -5.43 -19.90 7.23
CA SER A 125 -6.47 -19.12 6.55
C SER A 125 -6.03 -18.64 5.17
N LEU A 126 -6.98 -18.42 4.25
CA LEU A 126 -6.67 -17.85 2.94
C LEU A 126 -6.01 -16.48 3.04
N HIS A 127 -6.42 -15.66 4.02
CA HIS A 127 -5.76 -14.38 4.33
C HIS A 127 -4.27 -14.59 4.60
N SER A 128 -3.91 -15.56 5.45
CA SER A 128 -2.50 -15.82 5.80
C SER A 128 -1.66 -16.31 4.61
N TRP A 129 -2.21 -17.17 3.74
CA TRP A 129 -1.52 -17.64 2.52
C TRP A 129 -1.30 -16.50 1.53
N MET A 130 -2.34 -15.70 1.28
CA MET A 130 -2.25 -14.52 0.41
C MET A 130 -1.29 -13.46 0.97
N GLY A 131 -1.24 -13.29 2.29
CA GLY A 131 -0.31 -12.39 2.96
C GLY A 131 1.14 -12.82 2.78
N VAL A 132 1.46 -14.10 2.99
CA VAL A 132 2.82 -14.62 2.77
C VAL A 132 3.24 -14.46 1.31
N LEU A 133 2.36 -14.80 0.36
CA LEU A 133 2.64 -14.64 -1.06
C LEU A 133 2.87 -13.15 -1.42
N THR A 134 2.00 -12.26 -0.95
CA THR A 134 2.10 -10.81 -1.21
C THR A 134 3.40 -10.24 -0.66
N THR A 135 3.76 -10.58 0.57
CA THR A 135 4.98 -10.06 1.20
C THR A 135 6.23 -10.64 0.56
N ALA A 136 6.25 -11.93 0.21
CA ALA A 136 7.35 -12.54 -0.56
C ALA A 136 7.56 -11.85 -1.92
N LEU A 137 6.46 -11.55 -2.64
CA LEU A 137 6.51 -10.77 -3.88
C LEU A 137 7.03 -9.35 -3.64
N TYR A 138 6.58 -8.68 -2.58
CA TYR A 138 7.04 -7.33 -2.22
C TYR A 138 8.55 -7.29 -1.94
N PHE A 139 9.05 -8.22 -1.11
CA PHE A 139 10.49 -8.35 -0.83
C PHE A 139 11.30 -8.64 -2.10
N THR A 140 10.84 -9.59 -2.92
CA THR A 140 11.50 -9.94 -4.18
C THR A 140 11.56 -8.75 -5.12
N GLN A 141 10.46 -8.00 -5.27
CA GLN A 141 10.43 -6.78 -6.08
C GLN A 141 11.36 -5.69 -5.53
N GLY A 142 11.42 -5.52 -4.21
CA GLY A 142 12.32 -4.56 -3.58
C GLY A 142 13.78 -4.88 -3.82
N VAL A 143 14.20 -6.13 -3.60
CA VAL A 143 15.59 -6.58 -3.82
C VAL A 143 15.98 -6.46 -5.29
N LEU A 144 15.18 -7.01 -6.20
CA LEU A 144 15.47 -6.96 -7.64
C LEU A 144 15.42 -5.54 -8.19
N GLY A 145 14.49 -4.71 -7.71
CA GLY A 145 14.37 -3.30 -8.05
C GLY A 145 15.60 -2.50 -7.62
N CYS A 146 16.04 -2.65 -6.36
CA CYS A 146 17.24 -2.01 -5.85
C CYS A 146 18.50 -2.45 -6.61
N ALA A 147 18.69 -3.76 -6.80
CA ALA A 147 19.84 -4.29 -7.53
C ALA A 147 19.88 -3.81 -8.99
N SER A 148 18.71 -3.70 -9.64
CA SER A 148 18.60 -3.29 -11.04
C SER A 148 18.73 -1.77 -11.24
N PHE A 149 18.12 -0.95 -10.37
CA PHE A 149 17.92 0.48 -10.61
C PHE A 149 18.70 1.41 -9.66
N LEU A 150 19.29 0.91 -8.58
CA LEU A 150 20.07 1.69 -7.61
C LEU A 150 21.53 1.23 -7.54
N TRP A 151 21.81 0.13 -6.85
CA TRP A 151 23.16 -0.41 -6.64
C TRP A 151 23.09 -1.93 -6.44
N PRO A 152 24.02 -2.72 -7.02
CA PRO A 152 25.16 -2.33 -7.85
C PRO A 152 24.78 -1.76 -9.22
N GLY A 153 23.53 -1.95 -9.64
CA GLY A 153 23.04 -1.56 -10.95
C GLY A 153 23.44 -2.59 -12.01
N VAL A 154 22.51 -2.90 -12.92
CA VAL A 154 22.76 -3.81 -14.05
C VAL A 154 22.98 -3.02 -15.35
N GLN A 155 23.43 -3.69 -16.42
CA GLN A 155 23.61 -3.03 -17.72
C GLN A 155 22.29 -2.40 -18.22
N VAL A 156 22.39 -1.33 -19.01
CA VAL A 156 21.23 -0.56 -19.47
C VAL A 156 20.24 -1.43 -20.24
N GLU A 157 20.72 -2.37 -21.06
CA GLU A 157 19.88 -3.29 -21.82
C GLU A 157 18.94 -4.09 -20.91
N TYR A 158 19.47 -4.70 -19.84
CA TYR A 158 18.66 -5.46 -18.89
C TYR A 158 17.68 -4.57 -18.13
N ARG A 159 18.07 -3.35 -17.75
CA ARG A 159 17.16 -2.38 -17.10
C ARG A 159 15.97 -2.03 -17.98
N VAL A 160 16.19 -1.83 -19.28
CA VAL A 160 15.12 -1.50 -20.24
C VAL A 160 14.16 -2.69 -20.38
N LYS A 161 14.67 -3.92 -20.45
CA LYS A 161 13.84 -5.14 -20.52
C LYS A 161 13.09 -5.46 -19.22
N TYR A 162 13.72 -5.23 -18.06
CA TYR A 162 13.13 -5.56 -16.75
C TYR A 162 12.10 -4.53 -16.27
N LYS A 163 12.27 -3.24 -16.61
CA LYS A 163 11.41 -2.15 -16.11
C LYS A 163 9.90 -2.40 -16.31
N PRO A 164 9.40 -2.86 -17.47
CA PRO A 164 7.97 -3.15 -17.64
C PRO A 164 7.48 -4.22 -16.67
N LEU A 165 8.27 -5.28 -16.44
CA LEU A 165 7.94 -6.34 -15.50
C LEU A 165 7.94 -5.82 -14.05
N HIS A 166 8.93 -5.02 -13.66
CA HIS A 166 8.98 -4.40 -12.34
C HIS A 166 7.76 -3.52 -12.05
N VAL A 167 7.34 -2.70 -13.03
CA VAL A 167 6.14 -1.86 -12.91
C VAL A 167 4.87 -2.70 -12.82
N PHE A 168 4.73 -3.73 -13.66
CA PHE A 168 3.59 -4.64 -13.62
C PHE A 168 3.49 -5.35 -12.27
N MET A 169 4.58 -5.99 -11.83
CA MET A 169 4.62 -6.74 -10.58
C MET A 169 4.42 -5.84 -9.36
N GLY A 170 4.95 -4.61 -9.36
CA GLY A 170 4.67 -3.65 -8.29
C GLY A 170 3.17 -3.34 -8.15
N LEU A 171 2.49 -3.11 -9.27
CA LEU A 171 1.04 -2.88 -9.27
C LEU A 171 0.25 -4.12 -8.86
N THR A 172 0.65 -5.30 -9.33
CA THR A 172 0.05 -6.59 -8.94
C THR A 172 0.18 -6.83 -7.44
N THR A 173 1.37 -6.62 -6.87
CA THR A 173 1.60 -6.77 -5.43
C THR A 173 0.74 -5.82 -4.61
N PHE A 174 0.54 -4.57 -5.05
CA PHE A 174 -0.36 -3.62 -4.38
C PHE A 174 -1.84 -4.05 -4.42
N ILE A 175 -2.31 -4.58 -5.55
CA ILE A 175 -3.66 -5.14 -5.66
C ILE A 175 -3.80 -6.34 -4.71
N MET A 176 -2.82 -7.25 -4.71
CA MET A 176 -2.82 -8.41 -3.81
C MET A 176 -2.77 -8.02 -2.33
N ALA A 177 -2.02 -6.99 -1.97
CA ALA A 177 -1.99 -6.43 -0.62
C ALA A 177 -3.35 -5.90 -0.20
N THR A 178 -4.03 -5.15 -1.08
CA THR A 178 -5.38 -4.64 -0.83
C THR A 178 -6.37 -5.79 -0.65
N THR A 179 -6.35 -6.79 -1.55
CA THR A 179 -7.20 -7.99 -1.44
C THR A 179 -6.93 -8.75 -0.14
N THR A 180 -5.67 -8.92 0.23
CA THR A 180 -5.27 -9.58 1.47
C THR A 180 -5.80 -8.83 2.69
N ALA A 181 -5.70 -7.50 2.71
CA ALA A 181 -6.24 -6.70 3.79
C ALA A 181 -7.77 -6.79 3.89
N LEU A 182 -8.48 -6.82 2.76
CA LEU A 182 -9.93 -7.04 2.74
C LEU A 182 -10.31 -8.42 3.28
N LEU A 183 -9.55 -9.47 2.96
CA LEU A 183 -9.73 -10.81 3.55
C LEU A 183 -9.51 -10.79 5.07
N GLY A 184 -8.49 -10.08 5.55
CA GLY A 184 -8.21 -9.94 6.99
C GLY A 184 -9.33 -9.19 7.72
N LEU A 185 -9.79 -8.06 7.16
CA LEU A 185 -10.95 -7.34 7.68
C LEU A 185 -12.19 -8.24 7.72
N PHE A 186 -12.42 -9.05 6.68
CA PHE A 186 -13.56 -9.98 6.64
C PHE A 186 -13.47 -11.07 7.72
N GLU A 187 -12.27 -11.60 7.99
CA GLU A 187 -12.05 -12.54 9.10
C GLU A 187 -12.40 -11.91 10.46
N GLU A 188 -12.05 -10.64 10.67
CA GLU A 188 -12.38 -9.90 11.89
C GLU A 188 -13.86 -9.52 12.00
N ILE A 189 -14.47 -9.08 10.91
CA ILE A 189 -15.90 -8.71 10.85
C ILE A 189 -16.80 -9.87 11.26
N LYS A 190 -16.45 -11.10 10.88
CA LYS A 190 -17.19 -12.30 11.28
C LYS A 190 -17.26 -12.51 12.79
N ASN A 191 -16.31 -11.97 13.53
CA ASN A 191 -16.21 -12.10 14.98
C ASN A 191 -16.88 -10.93 15.72
N ILE A 192 -17.50 -9.98 15.02
CA ILE A 192 -18.20 -8.84 15.65
C ILE A 192 -19.60 -9.28 16.10
N GLU A 193 -19.90 -9.07 17.38
CA GLU A 193 -21.23 -9.28 17.93
C GLU A 193 -22.24 -8.29 17.32
N GLY A 194 -23.43 -8.79 16.95
CA GLY A 194 -24.49 -7.96 16.36
C GLY A 194 -24.18 -7.43 14.94
N TYR A 195 -23.20 -8.02 14.22
CA TYR A 195 -22.86 -7.59 12.86
C TYR A 195 -24.07 -7.60 11.91
N ASN A 196 -24.90 -8.65 11.96
CA ASN A 196 -26.12 -8.78 11.16
C ASN A 196 -27.23 -7.77 11.56
N GLN A 197 -27.08 -7.10 12.69
CA GLN A 197 -27.96 -6.03 13.17
C GLN A 197 -27.38 -4.64 12.91
N PHE A 198 -26.34 -4.54 12.06
CA PHE A 198 -25.68 -3.29 11.73
C PHE A 198 -25.06 -2.59 12.96
N SER A 199 -24.33 -3.36 13.79
CA SER A 199 -23.57 -2.78 14.90
C SER A 199 -22.62 -1.67 14.40
N GLY A 200 -22.42 -0.63 15.22
CA GLY A 200 -21.60 0.52 14.85
C GLY A 200 -20.17 0.13 14.44
N GLU A 201 -19.59 -0.86 15.14
CA GLU A 201 -18.30 -1.43 14.77
C GLU A 201 -18.32 -2.07 13.38
N GLY A 202 -19.35 -2.89 13.10
CA GLY A 202 -19.52 -3.56 11.82
C GLY A 202 -19.67 -2.60 10.64
N ILE A 203 -20.49 -1.57 10.79
CA ILE A 203 -20.66 -0.52 9.77
C ILE A 203 -19.31 0.16 9.49
N MET A 204 -18.59 0.56 10.54
CA MET A 204 -17.30 1.23 10.41
C MET A 204 -16.26 0.35 9.72
N MET A 205 -16.17 -0.94 10.08
CA MET A 205 -15.23 -1.86 9.41
C MET A 205 -15.57 -2.07 7.93
N ASN A 206 -16.87 -2.12 7.58
CA ASN A 206 -17.30 -2.13 6.18
C ASN A 206 -16.89 -0.85 5.43
N LEU A 207 -17.08 0.32 6.04
CA LEU A 207 -16.65 1.61 5.46
C LEU A 207 -15.13 1.67 5.29
N CYS A 208 -14.35 1.13 6.22
CA CYS A 208 -12.90 1.01 6.11
C CYS A 208 -12.51 0.14 4.91
N GLY A 209 -13.12 -1.05 4.76
CA GLY A 209 -12.89 -1.95 3.63
C GLY A 209 -13.27 -1.32 2.28
N ILE A 210 -14.43 -0.68 2.18
CA ILE A 210 -14.85 0.07 0.98
C ILE A 210 -13.84 1.18 0.67
N SER A 211 -13.35 1.90 1.69
CA SER A 211 -12.35 2.95 1.51
C SER A 211 -11.03 2.40 0.97
N PHE A 212 -10.57 1.23 1.43
CA PHE A 212 -9.41 0.55 0.86
C PHE A 212 -9.62 0.17 -0.61
N ALA A 213 -10.79 -0.38 -0.96
CA ALA A 213 -11.10 -0.76 -2.33
C ALA A 213 -11.12 0.46 -3.28
N ILE A 214 -11.80 1.55 -2.89
CA ILE A 214 -11.85 2.80 -3.66
C ILE A 214 -10.44 3.39 -3.80
N PHE A 215 -9.68 3.44 -2.70
CA PHE A 215 -8.30 3.93 -2.73
C PHE A 215 -7.45 3.15 -3.74
N ALA A 216 -7.51 1.82 -3.71
CA ALA A 216 -6.74 0.98 -4.63
C ALA A 216 -7.13 1.20 -6.09
N VAL A 217 -8.43 1.32 -6.41
CA VAL A 217 -8.90 1.62 -7.77
C VAL A 217 -8.36 2.98 -8.26
N LEU A 218 -8.39 4.00 -7.41
CA LEU A 218 -7.88 5.34 -7.75
C LEU A 218 -6.36 5.33 -7.98
N VAL A 219 -5.61 4.64 -7.12
CA VAL A 219 -4.15 4.47 -7.26
C VAL A 219 -3.82 3.73 -8.56
N VAL A 220 -4.50 2.62 -8.85
CA VAL A 220 -4.34 1.87 -10.11
C VAL A 220 -4.62 2.75 -11.31
N TYR A 221 -5.70 3.54 -11.26
CA TYR A 221 -6.04 4.48 -12.34
C TYR A 221 -4.92 5.51 -12.54
N ILE A 222 -4.48 6.19 -11.48
CA ILE A 222 -3.38 7.17 -11.58
C ILE A 222 -2.10 6.50 -12.12
N GLN A 223 -1.78 5.31 -11.62
CA GLN A 223 -0.54 4.60 -11.93
C GLN A 223 -0.51 4.03 -13.35
N THR A 224 -1.66 3.81 -13.98
CA THR A 224 -1.74 3.30 -15.35
C THR A 224 -1.87 4.41 -16.39
N ARG A 225 -2.24 5.63 -16.01
CA ARG A 225 -2.37 6.76 -16.94
C ARG A 225 -1.03 7.21 -17.54
N PRO A 226 -0.84 7.16 -18.87
CA PRO A 226 0.42 7.57 -19.51
C PRO A 226 0.74 9.06 -19.31
N ASN A 227 -0.29 9.92 -19.38
CA ASN A 227 -0.14 11.38 -19.31
C ASN A 227 0.34 11.88 -17.93
N TYR A 228 0.30 11.03 -16.89
CA TYR A 228 0.79 11.39 -15.55
C TYR A 228 2.21 10.89 -15.29
N ARG A 229 2.87 10.27 -16.28
CA ARG A 229 4.24 9.76 -16.12
C ARG A 229 5.20 10.94 -16.03
N ARG A 230 6.27 10.76 -15.25
CA ARG A 230 7.38 11.71 -15.23
C ARG A 230 8.06 11.76 -16.59
N GLU A 231 8.24 12.96 -17.13
CA GLU A 231 9.07 13.21 -18.29
C GLU A 231 10.55 13.28 -17.86
N PRO A 232 11.50 12.82 -18.70
CA PRO A 232 12.92 13.01 -18.43
C PRO A 232 13.27 14.50 -18.28
N LEU A 233 14.05 14.82 -17.24
CA LEU A 233 14.59 16.17 -17.07
C LEU A 233 15.96 16.25 -17.76
N ILE A 234 16.38 17.46 -18.15
CA ILE A 234 17.70 17.72 -18.77
C ILE A 234 18.85 17.27 -17.84
N SER A 235 18.62 17.24 -16.53
CA SER A 235 19.59 16.91 -15.49
C SER A 235 19.66 15.42 -15.09
N ASP A 236 18.97 14.53 -15.83
CA ASP A 236 18.85 13.09 -15.51
C ASP A 236 20.00 12.19 -15.97
#